data_AF-A0A6P0WXT8-F1
#
_entry.id   AF-A0A6P0WXT8-F1
#
_cell.length_a   1.000
_cell.length_b   1.000
_cell.length_c   1.000
_cell.angle_alpha   90.00
_cell.angle_beta   90.00
_cell.angle_gamma   90.00
#
_symmetry.space_group_name_H-M   'P 1'
#
loop_
_entity.id
_entity.type
_entity.pdbx_description
1 polymer ?
#
loop_
_entity_poly.entity_id
_entity_poly.type
_entity_poly.pdbx_seq_one_letter_code
_entity_poly.pdbx_strand_id
1 'polypeptide(L)'
;YPDGISIIKSSEPTDEEELLPDDLIPTEQQSLLERIDVDALIKQMRGEGGLEITDRKYRLKFYRNCFVGFEAVKWLMKTQKATQAEAIRLGQMLVEQKVIHHVEDQHDFKDGYLFYRFYLDE
;
A
#
# COMPACT_ATOMS: atom_id res chain seq x y z
N TYR A 1 24.30 -58.99 -16.87
CA TYR A 1 22.91 -58.96 -16.40
C TYR A 1 22.72 -59.98 -15.29
N PRO A 2 22.19 -59.59 -14.12
CA PRO A 2 22.18 -58.26 -13.50
C PRO A 2 22.83 -58.30 -12.08
N ASP A 3 23.66 -57.34 -11.71
CA ASP A 3 23.38 -56.00 -11.16
C ASP A 3 23.19 -56.01 -9.64
N GLY A 4 24.29 -55.71 -8.94
CA GLY A 4 24.32 -55.33 -7.54
C GLY A 4 25.17 -54.08 -7.37
N ILE A 5 24.56 -52.93 -7.67
CA ILE A 5 25.06 -51.58 -7.39
C ILE A 5 25.03 -51.41 -5.85
N SER A 6 26.07 -50.89 -5.20
CA SER A 6 26.02 -49.50 -4.73
C SER A 6 27.40 -48.96 -4.36
N ILE A 7 27.66 -47.82 -4.97
CA ILE A 7 28.79 -46.91 -4.83
C ILE A 7 28.81 -46.36 -3.39
N ILE A 8 29.92 -46.54 -2.68
CA ILE A 8 30.26 -45.69 -1.53
C ILE A 8 31.01 -44.48 -2.08
N LYS A 9 30.37 -43.31 -2.05
CA LYS A 9 31.03 -42.02 -2.22
C LYS A 9 30.77 -41.17 -0.97
N SER A 10 31.87 -40.91 -0.27
CA SER A 10 32.28 -39.63 0.32
C SER A 10 31.22 -38.52 0.46
N SER A 11 31.10 -37.94 1.65
CA SER A 11 31.47 -36.54 1.93
C SER A 11 31.19 -36.18 3.38
N GLU A 12 32.04 -35.32 3.92
CA GLU A 12 32.08 -34.84 5.30
C GLU A 12 31.02 -33.73 5.56
N PRO A 13 31.16 -32.81 6.54
CA PRO A 13 30.22 -32.62 7.64
C PRO A 13 29.49 -31.25 7.59
N THR A 14 28.62 -31.02 8.58
CA THR A 14 28.17 -29.70 9.09
C THR A 14 27.66 -28.68 8.07
N ASP A 15 26.36 -28.70 7.84
CA ASP A 15 25.58 -27.50 7.56
C ASP A 15 24.46 -27.42 8.60
N GLU A 16 24.83 -26.99 9.81
CA GLU A 16 23.89 -26.29 10.68
C GLU A 16 23.63 -24.94 10.02
N GLU A 17 22.85 -24.98 8.95
CA GLU A 17 22.26 -23.82 8.33
C GLU A 17 21.22 -23.33 9.33
N GLU A 18 21.68 -22.48 10.26
CA GLU A 18 20.82 -21.68 11.11
C GLU A 18 19.82 -20.98 10.18
N LEU A 19 18.61 -21.55 10.12
CA LEU A 19 17.41 -20.95 9.58
C LEU A 19 17.14 -19.70 10.41
N LEU A 20 17.86 -18.62 10.13
CA LEU A 20 17.48 -17.29 10.54
C LEU A 20 16.12 -17.04 9.89
N PRO A 21 15.08 -16.72 10.67
CA PRO A 21 13.77 -16.46 10.11
C PRO A 21 13.90 -15.29 9.13
N ASP A 22 13.46 -15.52 7.89
CA ASP A 22 13.40 -14.56 6.78
C ASP A 22 12.54 -13.30 7.12
N ASP A 23 11.97 -13.26 8.32
CA ASP A 23 11.03 -12.27 8.82
C ASP A 23 11.68 -10.98 9.38
N LEU A 24 13.00 -10.83 9.39
CA LEU A 24 13.67 -9.67 10.02
C LEU A 24 14.59 -8.85 9.11
N ILE A 25 14.38 -8.86 7.79
CA ILE A 25 14.84 -7.74 6.96
C ILE A 25 13.63 -6.82 6.75
N PRO A 26 13.42 -5.79 7.59
CA PRO A 26 12.51 -4.72 7.25
C PRO A 26 12.94 -4.21 5.89
N THR A 27 12.10 -4.44 4.87
CA THR A 27 12.40 -3.95 3.53
C THR A 27 12.62 -2.45 3.65
N GLU A 28 13.57 -1.84 2.93
CA GLU A 28 13.76 -0.37 2.99
C GLU A 28 12.43 0.37 2.77
N GLN A 29 11.53 -0.24 2.00
CA GLN A 29 10.16 0.15 1.72
C GLN A 29 9.20 0.03 2.93
N GLN A 30 9.38 -0.95 3.83
CA GLN A 30 8.65 -1.01 5.12
C GLN A 30 9.07 0.14 6.04
N SER A 31 10.38 0.49 6.07
CA SER A 31 10.89 1.56 6.93
C SER A 31 10.38 2.96 6.56
N LEU A 32 9.99 3.17 5.30
CA LEU A 32 9.52 4.46 4.80
C LEU A 32 8.05 4.70 5.19
N LEU A 33 7.25 3.64 5.25
CA LEU A 33 5.84 3.68 5.67
C LEU A 33 5.70 3.93 7.18
N GLU A 34 6.60 3.38 7.99
CA GLU A 34 6.61 3.58 9.45
C GLU A 34 7.03 4.99 9.89
N ARG A 35 7.69 5.75 9.00
CA ARG A 35 8.10 7.14 9.29
C ARG A 35 6.98 8.15 9.03
N ILE A 36 5.89 7.75 8.40
CA ILE A 36 4.83 8.67 7.98
C ILE A 36 3.79 8.81 9.10
N ASP A 37 3.71 10.01 9.66
CA ASP A 37 2.66 10.39 10.60
C ASP A 37 1.33 10.54 9.84
N VAL A 38 0.42 9.60 10.09
CA VAL A 38 -0.89 9.49 9.44
C VAL A 38 -1.74 10.73 9.73
N ASP A 39 -1.75 11.24 10.96
CA ASP A 39 -2.51 12.43 11.33
C ASP A 39 -2.00 13.68 10.61
N ALA A 40 -0.69 13.83 10.54
CA ALA A 40 -0.07 14.92 9.77
C ALA A 40 -0.40 14.81 8.28
N LEU A 41 -0.36 13.59 7.74
CA LEU A 41 -0.71 13.32 6.34
C LEU A 41 -2.17 13.68 6.04
N ILE A 42 -3.12 13.31 6.90
CA ILE A 42 -4.54 13.64 6.73
C ILE A 42 -4.75 15.15 6.72
N LYS A 43 -4.10 15.88 7.64
CA LYS A 43 -4.16 17.34 7.68
C LYS A 43 -3.63 17.96 6.39
N GLN A 44 -2.57 17.41 5.81
CA GLN A 44 -2.05 17.85 4.51
C GLN A 44 -2.98 17.49 3.35
N MET A 45 -3.57 16.30 3.36
CA MET A 45 -4.52 15.86 2.33
C MET A 45 -5.76 16.76 2.28
N ARG A 46 -6.24 17.24 3.43
CA ARG A 46 -7.39 18.17 3.54
C ARG A 46 -6.99 19.65 3.54
N GLY A 47 -5.70 19.94 3.57
CA GLY A 47 -5.15 21.29 3.69
C GLY A 47 -4.98 22.00 2.36
N GLU A 48 -4.35 23.18 2.40
CA GLU A 48 -4.04 23.96 1.21
C GLU A 48 -3.00 23.24 0.34
N GLY A 49 -3.33 23.02 -0.94
CA GLY A 49 -2.50 22.22 -1.85
C GLY A 49 -2.62 20.71 -1.64
N GLY A 50 -3.63 20.26 -0.88
CA GLY A 50 -4.03 18.89 -0.66
C GLY A 50 -4.76 18.24 -1.86
N LEU A 51 -5.65 17.30 -1.55
CA LEU A 51 -6.53 16.67 -2.51
C LEU A 51 -7.71 17.57 -2.87
N GLU A 52 -8.20 17.44 -4.10
CA GLU A 52 -9.40 18.12 -4.56
C GLU A 52 -10.65 17.38 -4.05
N ILE A 53 -11.03 17.68 -2.81
CA ILE A 53 -12.21 17.13 -2.15
C ILE A 53 -13.41 17.99 -2.54
N THR A 54 -14.21 17.50 -3.50
CA THR A 54 -15.36 18.23 -4.05
C THR A 54 -16.57 17.34 -4.22
N ASP A 55 -17.73 17.97 -4.32
CA ASP A 55 -18.97 17.30 -4.66
C ASP A 55 -19.00 16.99 -6.16
N ARG A 56 -19.10 15.70 -6.51
CA ARG A 56 -19.09 15.24 -7.91
C ARG A 56 -20.39 14.50 -8.24
N LYS A 57 -20.91 14.75 -9.44
CA LYS A 57 -22.07 14.03 -9.99
C LYS A 57 -21.60 13.03 -11.04
N TYR A 58 -21.91 11.75 -10.83
CA TYR A 58 -21.54 10.69 -11.75
C TYR A 58 -22.69 9.69 -11.92
N ARG A 59 -23.03 9.34 -13.17
CA ARG A 59 -24.12 8.41 -13.52
C ARG A 59 -25.41 8.62 -12.72
N LEU A 60 -25.90 9.86 -12.67
CA LEU A 60 -27.11 10.29 -11.93
C LEU A 60 -27.00 10.18 -10.39
N LYS A 61 -25.89 9.68 -9.84
CA LYS A 61 -25.58 9.71 -8.41
C LYS A 61 -24.80 10.98 -8.05
N PHE A 62 -25.03 11.46 -6.84
CA PHE A 62 -24.33 12.62 -6.28
C PHE A 62 -23.43 12.14 -5.14
N TYR A 63 -22.13 12.35 -5.30
CA TYR A 63 -21.12 11.97 -4.32
C TYR A 63 -20.54 13.25 -3.73
N ARG A 64 -20.86 13.53 -2.46
CA ARG A 64 -20.33 14.70 -1.75
C ARG A 64 -18.87 14.52 -1.38
N ASN A 65 -18.11 15.56 -1.06
CA ASN A 65 -16.79 15.48 -0.39
C ASN A 65 -15.90 14.30 -0.87
N CYS A 66 -15.77 14.12 -2.18
CA CYS A 66 -15.06 12.99 -2.75
C CYS A 66 -13.84 13.46 -3.54
N PHE A 67 -12.85 12.58 -3.63
CA PHE A 67 -11.63 12.79 -4.40
C PHE A 67 -11.36 11.56 -5.29
N VAL A 68 -10.50 11.73 -6.30
CA VAL A 68 -10.18 10.66 -7.25
C VAL A 68 -8.92 9.91 -6.82
N GLY A 69 -8.94 8.59 -6.90
CA GLY A 69 -7.79 7.73 -6.54
C GLY A 69 -6.49 8.13 -7.24
N PHE A 70 -6.53 8.34 -8.57
CA PHE A 70 -5.34 8.77 -9.32
C PHE A 70 -4.81 10.14 -8.86
N GLU A 71 -5.70 11.08 -8.51
CA GLU A 71 -5.30 12.40 -7.99
C GLU A 71 -4.63 12.24 -6.62
N ALA A 72 -5.16 11.35 -5.78
CA ALA A 72 -4.56 11.01 -4.50
C ALA A 72 -3.18 10.38 -4.63
N VAL A 73 -3.00 9.43 -5.56
CA VAL A 73 -1.69 8.82 -5.84
C VAL A 73 -0.70 9.87 -6.33
N LYS A 74 -1.09 10.69 -7.30
CA LYS A 74 -0.25 11.77 -7.83
C LYS A 74 0.16 12.77 -6.76
N TRP A 75 -0.75 13.10 -5.85
CA TRP A 75 -0.48 13.97 -4.72
C TRP A 75 0.49 13.32 -3.72
N LEU A 76 0.26 12.06 -3.33
CA LEU A 76 1.14 11.31 -2.43
C LEU A 76 2.56 11.19 -2.99
N MET A 77 2.70 10.91 -4.29
CA MET A 77 3.99 10.87 -4.97
C MET A 77 4.72 12.21 -4.88
N LYS A 78 4.00 13.32 -5.05
CA LYS A 78 4.58 14.67 -4.98
C LYS A 78 4.97 15.07 -3.54
N THR A 79 4.11 14.79 -2.57
CA THR A 79 4.27 15.23 -1.17
C THR A 79 5.27 14.35 -0.43
N GLN A 80 5.17 13.03 -0.57
CA GLN A 80 6.02 12.06 0.12
C GLN A 80 7.26 11.66 -0.68
N LYS A 81 7.47 12.25 -1.87
CA LYS A 81 8.51 11.82 -2.83
C LYS A 81 8.49 10.32 -3.09
N ALA A 82 7.30 9.73 -3.01
CA ALA A 82 7.06 8.31 -3.15
C ALA A 82 6.94 7.92 -4.62
N THR A 83 7.29 6.67 -4.93
CA THR A 83 6.94 6.03 -6.20
C THR A 83 5.44 5.77 -6.27
N GLN A 84 4.93 5.48 -7.47
CA GLN A 84 3.52 5.14 -7.66
C GLN A 84 3.10 3.92 -6.81
N ALA A 85 3.96 2.90 -6.74
CA ALA A 85 3.71 1.70 -5.93
C ALA A 85 3.65 2.02 -4.43
N GLU A 86 4.56 2.86 -3.92
CA GLU A 86 4.55 3.31 -2.53
C GLU A 86 3.33 4.18 -2.22
N ALA A 87 2.93 5.07 -3.12
CA ALA A 87 1.73 5.88 -2.96
C ALA A 87 0.44 5.04 -2.95
N ILE A 88 0.36 3.98 -3.77
CA ILE A 88 -0.74 3.01 -3.72
C ILE A 88 -0.73 2.29 -2.37
N ARG A 89 0.44 1.82 -1.91
CA ARG A 89 0.56 1.15 -0.61
C ARG A 89 0.19 2.07 0.56
N LEU A 90 0.58 3.34 0.51
CA LEU A 90 0.17 4.37 1.48
C LEU A 90 -1.34 4.57 1.47
N GLY A 91 -1.95 4.73 0.29
CA GLY A 91 -3.40 4.86 0.19
C GLY A 91 -4.13 3.62 0.71
N GLN A 92 -3.58 2.42 0.48
CA GLN A 92 -4.12 1.19 1.00
C GLN A 92 -4.03 1.11 2.53
N MET A 93 -2.91 1.53 3.13
CA MET A 93 -2.78 1.67 4.58
C MET A 93 -3.82 2.66 5.15
N LEU A 94 -4.09 3.77 4.45
CA LEU A 94 -5.14 4.72 4.85
C LEU A 94 -6.55 4.11 4.78
N VAL A 95 -6.81 3.21 3.83
CA VAL A 95 -8.06 2.45 3.77
C VAL A 95 -8.17 1.47 4.94
N GLU A 96 -7.11 0.70 5.21
CA GLU A 96 -7.07 -0.27 6.31
C GLU A 96 -7.24 0.39 7.68
N GLN A 97 -6.68 1.60 7.85
CA GLN A 97 -6.83 2.42 9.05
C GLN A 97 -8.18 3.14 9.15
N LYS A 98 -9.10 2.93 8.21
CA LYS A 98 -10.41 3.61 8.13
C LYS A 98 -10.29 5.14 8.14
N VAL A 99 -9.29 5.66 7.44
CA VAL A 99 -9.16 7.09 7.19
C VAL A 99 -9.95 7.47 5.94
N ILE A 100 -9.81 6.67 4.88
CA ILE A 100 -10.52 6.82 3.61
C ILE A 100 -11.20 5.51 3.21
N HIS A 101 -12.25 5.59 2.41
CA HIS A 101 -12.91 4.43 1.81
C HIS A 101 -13.34 4.73 0.39
N HIS A 102 -13.54 3.67 -0.40
CA HIS A 102 -14.16 3.79 -1.71
C HIS A 102 -15.64 4.13 -1.54
N VAL A 103 -16.18 5.05 -2.34
CA VAL A 103 -17.55 5.56 -2.14
C VAL A 103 -18.65 4.50 -2.32
N GLU A 104 -18.33 3.35 -2.93
CA GLU A 104 -19.23 2.18 -3.00
C GLU A 104 -18.73 0.95 -2.21
N ASP A 105 -17.61 1.07 -1.47
CA ASP A 105 -16.98 0.00 -0.67
C ASP A 105 -16.72 -1.31 -1.43
N GLN A 106 -16.60 -1.25 -2.76
CA GLN A 106 -16.38 -2.43 -3.62
C GLN A 106 -14.90 -2.73 -3.89
N HIS A 107 -14.01 -1.77 -3.63
CA HIS A 107 -12.65 -1.81 -4.12
C HIS A 107 -11.66 -1.29 -3.08
N ASP A 108 -10.50 -1.94 -3.00
CA ASP A 108 -9.32 -1.42 -2.31
C ASP A 108 -8.79 -0.18 -3.02
N PHE A 109 -7.83 0.50 -2.36
CA PHE A 109 -7.18 1.67 -2.93
C PHE A 109 -6.43 1.33 -4.23
N LYS A 110 -6.79 2.03 -5.31
CA LYS A 110 -6.19 1.86 -6.64
C LYS A 110 -5.93 3.19 -7.31
N ASP A 111 -4.82 3.23 -8.05
CA ASP A 111 -4.51 4.30 -8.97
C ASP A 111 -5.42 4.23 -10.20
N GLY A 112 -6.55 4.95 -10.13
CA GLY A 112 -7.53 4.97 -11.20
C GLY A 112 -8.61 6.01 -10.96
N TYR A 113 -9.54 6.10 -11.92
CA TYR A 113 -10.71 6.98 -11.82
C TYR A 113 -11.80 6.36 -10.93
N LEU A 114 -11.45 6.14 -9.67
CA LEU A 114 -12.32 5.65 -8.60
C LEU A 114 -12.50 6.76 -7.58
N PHE A 115 -13.70 6.85 -7.01
CA PHE A 115 -14.03 7.87 -6.02
C PHE A 115 -13.80 7.34 -4.63
N TYR A 116 -13.13 8.14 -3.82
CA TYR A 116 -12.89 7.87 -2.40
C TYR A 116 -13.39 9.05 -1.56
N ARG A 117 -13.67 8.76 -0.29
CA ARG A 117 -14.16 9.70 0.71
C ARG A 117 -13.42 9.46 2.02
N PHE A 118 -13.24 10.52 2.82
CA PHE A 118 -12.79 10.38 4.20
C PHE A 118 -13.92 9.87 5.10
N TYR A 119 -13.61 8.98 6.03
CA TYR A 119 -14.59 8.55 7.05
C TYR A 119 -15.04 9.70 7.96
N LEU A 120 -14.23 10.76 8.10
CA LEU A 120 -14.60 11.96 8.86
C LEU A 120 -15.71 12.79 8.21
N ASP A 121 -16.00 12.56 6.92
CA ASP A 121 -17.00 13.30 6.15
C ASP A 121 -18.29 12.47 5.88
N GLU A 122 -18.45 11.33 6.58
CA GLU A 122 -19.70 10.56 6.68
C GLU A 122 -20.56 11.06 7.86
#